data_AF-A0AA37F9J0-F1
#
_entry.id   AF-A0AA37F9J0-F1
#
_cell.length_a   1.000
_cell.length_b   1.000
_cell.length_c   1.000
_cell.angle_alpha   90.00
_cell.angle_beta   90.00
_cell.angle_gamma   90.00
#
_symmetry.space_group_name_H-M   'P 1'
#
loop_
_entity.id
_entity.type
_entity.pdbx_description
1 polymer ?
#
loop_
_entity_poly.entity_id
_entity_poly.type
_entity_poly.pdbx_seq_one_letter_code
_entity_poly.pdbx_strand_id
1 'polypeptide(L)'
;MRVTSDGNLETLIRELMRRASLRGPECAGYDFEVPENGGEPDQAYLAEEISMLVKAELLAHRRKESEGDIIEASLRIISCISGVRPDSPENLLRLRAAHAVADPFVARIMRMSGDFVERAVSAVRSGCDIVFDSAMAMAGVYSSGVLKRCRMHCYVHEPEARETAEREGITRSAAAVRLALERHRGAFFVIGNAPTALMELLRHGEASDSVVIGVPIGFVGAAQAKDALARSGLTYLTVPGHRGGSPMASSILNTIGGMA
;
A
#
# COMPACT_ATOMS: atom_id res chain seq x y z
N MET A 1 2.50 27.85 -14.96
CA MET A 1 1.04 27.85 -15.17
C MET A 1 0.47 29.02 -14.37
N ARG A 2 0.02 30.11 -15.02
CA ARG A 2 -0.57 31.27 -14.32
C ARG A 2 -2.03 30.95 -14.04
N VAL A 3 -2.35 30.69 -12.77
CA VAL A 3 -3.73 30.61 -12.29
C VAL A 3 -4.29 32.03 -12.38
N THR A 4 -5.28 32.23 -13.24
CA THR A 4 -5.99 33.51 -13.36
C THR A 4 -6.82 33.76 -12.11
N SER A 5 -7.01 35.03 -11.81
CA SER A 5 -7.60 35.61 -10.59
C SER A 5 -9.05 35.20 -10.27
N ASP A 6 -9.70 34.38 -11.10
CA ASP A 6 -11.12 34.04 -10.97
C ASP A 6 -11.36 32.70 -10.24
N GLY A 7 -10.31 32.13 -9.64
CA GLY A 7 -10.37 31.66 -8.25
C GLY A 7 -11.38 30.58 -7.85
N ASN A 8 -11.97 29.79 -8.75
CA ASN A 8 -12.75 28.62 -8.33
C ASN A 8 -12.00 27.31 -8.66
N LEU A 9 -11.45 26.68 -7.62
CA LEU A 9 -10.85 25.34 -7.67
C LEU A 9 -11.78 24.34 -8.36
N GLU A 10 -13.10 24.52 -8.19
CA GLU A 10 -14.13 23.72 -8.84
C GLU A 10 -14.10 23.84 -10.38
N THR A 11 -13.85 25.05 -10.91
CA THR A 11 -13.71 25.28 -12.36
C THR A 11 -12.45 24.61 -12.91
N LEU A 12 -11.35 24.63 -12.14
CA LEU A 12 -10.12 23.94 -12.52
C LEU A 12 -10.29 22.42 -12.49
N ILE A 13 -10.97 21.87 -11.47
CA ILE A 13 -11.30 20.45 -11.37
C ILE A 13 -12.21 20.03 -12.52
N ARG A 14 -13.28 20.77 -12.82
CA ARG A 14 -14.18 20.49 -13.95
C ARG A 14 -13.43 20.52 -15.30
N GLU A 15 -12.54 21.48 -15.50
CA GLU A 15 -11.74 21.57 -16.73
C GLU A 15 -10.70 20.44 -16.83
N LEU A 16 -10.06 20.06 -15.72
CA LEU A 16 -9.16 18.89 -15.67
C LEU A 16 -9.92 17.60 -15.95
N MET A 17 -11.11 17.41 -15.39
CA MET A 17 -11.97 16.24 -15.65
C MET A 17 -12.46 16.19 -17.10
N ARG A 18 -12.83 17.34 -17.68
CA ARG A 18 -13.20 17.44 -19.10
C ARG A 18 -12.02 17.07 -20.02
N ARG A 19 -10.79 17.47 -19.66
CA ARG A 19 -9.56 17.14 -20.39
C ARG A 19 -9.05 15.72 -20.13
N ALA A 20 -9.35 15.16 -18.96
CA ALA A 20 -9.06 13.79 -18.58
C ALA A 20 -10.03 12.77 -19.19
N SER A 21 -10.95 13.21 -20.06
CA SER A 21 -11.60 12.32 -21.04
C SER A 21 -10.52 11.80 -22.00
N LEU A 22 -9.80 10.78 -21.54
CA LEU A 22 -8.64 10.18 -22.18
C LEU A 22 -9.01 9.72 -23.59
N ARG A 23 -8.48 10.41 -24.61
CA ARG A 23 -8.40 9.89 -25.98
C ARG A 23 -6.95 9.95 -26.44
N GLY A 24 -6.29 8.82 -26.33
CA GLY A 24 -4.99 8.54 -26.95
C GLY A 24 -5.08 7.26 -27.78
N PRO A 25 -4.33 7.14 -28.88
CA PRO A 25 -4.31 5.93 -29.72
C PRO A 25 -3.88 4.68 -28.94
N GLU A 26 -3.14 4.83 -27.84
CA GLU A 26 -2.70 3.75 -26.94
C GLU A 26 -3.80 3.22 -26.00
N CYS A 27 -4.94 3.92 -25.92
CA CYS A 27 -6.12 3.47 -25.19
C CYS A 27 -7.15 2.77 -26.11
N ALA A 28 -6.88 2.70 -27.43
CA ALA A 28 -7.77 2.05 -28.39
C ALA A 28 -7.71 0.53 -28.19
N GLY A 29 -8.78 -0.04 -27.62
CA GLY A 29 -8.89 -1.46 -27.29
C GLY A 29 -9.19 -1.74 -25.81
N TYR A 30 -9.12 -0.72 -24.95
CA TYR A 30 -9.71 -0.78 -23.62
C TYR A 30 -11.13 -0.24 -23.68
N ASP A 31 -12.13 -1.13 -23.68
CA ASP A 31 -13.52 -0.74 -23.44
C ASP A 31 -13.62 -0.27 -21.99
N PHE A 32 -13.60 1.05 -21.79
CA PHE A 32 -13.95 1.66 -20.53
C PHE A 32 -15.48 1.56 -20.37
N GLU A 33 -15.98 0.39 -20.01
CA GLU A 33 -17.31 0.29 -19.42
C GLU A 33 -17.25 1.05 -18.08
N VAL A 34 -17.77 2.28 -18.08
CA VAL A 34 -18.22 2.91 -16.83
C VAL A 34 -19.33 1.98 -16.32
N PRO A 35 -19.12 1.24 -15.22
CA PRO A 35 -20.11 0.24 -14.83
C PRO A 35 -21.42 0.99 -14.54
N GLU A 36 -22.55 0.51 -15.07
CA GLU A 36 -23.86 1.15 -14.82
C GLU A 36 -24.21 1.23 -13.32
N ASN A 37 -23.55 0.41 -12.49
CA ASN A 37 -23.60 0.41 -11.03
C ASN A 37 -22.28 0.85 -10.34
N GLY A 38 -21.28 1.28 -11.11
CA GLY A 38 -20.04 1.86 -10.62
C GLY A 38 -20.26 3.35 -10.53
N GLY A 39 -20.77 3.82 -9.39
CA GLY A 39 -21.08 5.23 -9.18
C GLY A 39 -19.96 6.14 -9.70
N GLU A 40 -20.34 7.31 -10.23
CA GLU A 40 -19.38 8.37 -10.56
C GLU A 40 -18.30 8.45 -9.48
N PRO A 41 -17.01 8.61 -9.85
CA PRO A 41 -15.96 8.77 -8.83
C PRO A 41 -16.44 9.86 -7.88
N ASP A 42 -16.55 9.50 -6.60
CA ASP A 42 -17.12 10.37 -5.58
C ASP A 42 -16.44 11.74 -5.68
N GLN A 43 -17.20 12.74 -6.12
CA GLN A 43 -16.68 14.06 -6.42
C GLN A 43 -16.03 14.68 -5.18
N ALA A 44 -16.51 14.30 -3.97
CA ALA A 44 -15.89 14.71 -2.72
C ALA A 44 -14.51 14.07 -2.53
N TYR A 45 -14.40 12.75 -2.77
CA TYR A 45 -13.12 12.03 -2.70
C TYR A 45 -12.08 12.65 -3.64
N LEU A 46 -12.47 12.92 -4.90
CA LEU A 46 -11.55 13.50 -5.89
C LEU A 46 -11.13 14.92 -5.52
N ALA A 47 -12.06 15.74 -5.03
CA ALA A 47 -11.77 17.10 -4.59
C ALA A 47 -10.81 17.11 -3.38
N GLU A 48 -10.96 16.17 -2.44
CA GLU A 48 -10.04 16.01 -1.32
C GLU A 48 -8.64 15.62 -1.78
N GLU A 49 -8.53 14.63 -2.68
CA GLU A 49 -7.25 14.16 -3.20
C GLU A 49 -6.48 15.29 -3.91
N ILE A 50 -7.15 16.03 -4.81
CA ILE A 50 -6.56 17.18 -5.51
C ILE A 50 -6.15 18.27 -4.50
N SER A 51 -7.00 18.57 -3.51
CA SER A 51 -6.69 19.56 -2.48
C SER A 51 -5.42 19.21 -1.71
N MET A 52 -5.20 17.92 -1.38
CA MET A 52 -4.01 17.47 -0.67
C MET A 52 -2.74 17.63 -1.48
N LEU A 53 -2.77 17.23 -2.75
CA LEU A 53 -1.61 17.34 -3.64
C LEU A 53 -1.21 18.81 -3.84
N VAL A 54 -2.20 19.70 -4.03
CA VAL A 54 -1.94 21.15 -4.15
C VAL A 54 -1.33 21.71 -2.87
N LYS A 55 -1.84 21.32 -1.68
CA LYS A 55 -1.26 21.76 -0.39
C LYS A 55 0.17 21.24 -0.19
N ALA A 56 0.45 20.01 -0.61
CA ALA A 56 1.79 19.42 -0.53
C ALA A 56 2.82 20.25 -1.31
N GLU A 57 2.49 20.59 -2.56
CA GLU A 57 3.35 21.39 -3.42
C GLU A 57 3.62 22.79 -2.83
N LEU A 58 2.58 23.44 -2.31
CA LEU A 58 2.69 24.77 -1.68
C LEU A 58 3.55 24.79 -0.42
N LEU A 59 3.65 23.67 0.30
CA LEU A 59 4.45 23.54 1.52
C LEU A 59 5.89 23.15 1.22
N ALA A 60 6.13 22.32 0.21
CA ALA A 60 7.47 21.89 -0.21
C ALA A 60 8.37 23.06 -0.64
N HIS A 61 7.80 24.09 -1.29
CA HIS A 61 8.54 25.26 -1.77
C HIS A 61 9.05 26.23 -0.69
N ARG A 62 8.80 25.98 0.61
CA ARG A 62 9.11 26.95 1.69
C ARG A 62 10.34 26.65 2.54
N ARG A 63 11.17 25.63 2.26
CA ARG A 63 12.27 25.24 3.18
C ARG A 63 13.64 24.97 2.55
N LYS A 64 14.67 25.30 3.34
CA LYS A 64 16.07 24.81 3.27
C LYS A 64 16.36 24.13 4.61
N GLU A 65 16.50 22.81 4.66
CA GLU A 65 16.81 22.08 5.92
C GLU A 65 17.77 20.90 5.69
N SER A 66 18.40 20.44 6.78
CA SER A 66 19.48 19.44 6.85
C SER A 66 18.97 18.00 7.01
N GLU A 67 19.77 16.97 6.69
CA GLU A 67 19.35 15.55 6.56
C GLU A 67 18.58 14.96 7.76
N GLY A 68 18.90 15.33 9.01
CA GLY A 68 18.20 14.86 10.21
C GLY A 68 16.77 15.42 10.36
N ASP A 69 16.51 16.58 9.75
CA ASP A 69 15.23 17.27 9.81
C ASP A 69 14.25 16.77 8.73
N ILE A 70 14.72 16.09 7.68
CA ILE A 70 13.93 15.85 6.46
C ILE A 70 12.75 14.91 6.70
N ILE A 71 12.96 13.78 7.38
CA ILE A 71 11.88 12.82 7.63
C ILE A 71 10.86 13.43 8.59
N GLU A 72 11.33 14.05 9.68
CA GLU A 72 10.43 14.69 10.65
C GLU A 72 9.62 15.82 10.02
N ALA A 73 10.27 16.68 9.22
CA ALA A 73 9.60 17.73 8.47
C ALA A 73 8.58 17.15 7.48
N SER A 74 8.93 16.07 6.76
CA SER A 74 8.01 15.41 5.84
C SER A 74 6.78 14.85 6.57
N LEU A 75 6.96 14.18 7.71
CA LEU A 75 5.84 13.66 8.51
C LEU A 75 4.96 14.79 9.07
N ARG A 76 5.55 15.92 9.48
CA ARG A 76 4.79 17.11 9.90
C ARG A 76 3.94 17.69 8.76
N ILE A 77 4.50 17.76 7.55
CA ILE A 77 3.79 18.22 6.35
C ILE A 77 2.63 17.28 6.02
N ILE A 78 2.89 15.97 5.99
CA ILE A 78 1.86 14.96 5.75
C ILE A 78 0.76 15.06 6.81
N SER A 79 1.12 15.20 8.08
CA SER A 79 0.17 15.36 9.18
C SER A 79 -0.71 16.61 9.01
N CYS A 80 -0.12 17.75 8.64
CA CYS A 80 -0.83 18.99 8.39
C CYS A 80 -1.85 18.87 7.24
N ILE A 81 -1.44 18.22 6.13
CA ILE A 81 -2.27 18.11 4.93
C ILE A 81 -3.36 17.05 5.09
N SER A 82 -3.01 15.90 5.67
CA SER A 82 -3.91 14.76 5.83
C SER A 82 -4.86 14.91 7.02
N GLY A 83 -4.50 15.74 8.01
CA GLY A 83 -5.19 15.85 9.30
C GLY A 83 -4.87 14.71 10.27
N VAL A 84 -4.05 13.73 9.87
CA VAL A 84 -3.67 12.58 10.72
C VAL A 84 -2.53 12.99 11.65
N ARG A 85 -2.73 12.86 12.97
CA ARG A 85 -1.73 13.22 13.97
C ARG A 85 -0.89 12.00 14.39
N PRO A 86 0.42 12.16 14.70
CA PRO A 86 1.27 11.06 15.16
C PRO A 86 1.01 10.72 16.65
N ASP A 87 -0.24 10.57 17.05
CA ASP A 87 -0.69 10.38 18.44
C ASP A 87 -1.02 8.92 18.79
N SER A 88 -0.93 8.01 17.81
CA SER A 88 -1.14 6.58 17.99
C SER A 88 -0.20 5.77 17.10
N PRO A 89 0.08 4.51 17.47
CA PRO A 89 0.82 3.58 16.61
C PRO A 89 0.21 3.43 15.21
N GLU A 90 -1.12 3.35 15.12
CA GLU A 90 -1.81 3.26 13.83
C GLU A 90 -1.54 4.49 12.95
N ASN A 91 -1.64 5.68 13.53
CA ASN A 91 -1.40 6.92 12.79
C ASN A 91 0.08 7.07 12.39
N LEU A 92 1.01 6.57 13.20
CA LEU A 92 2.41 6.53 12.82
C LEU A 92 2.62 5.63 11.58
N LEU A 93 1.95 4.47 11.50
CA LEU A 93 1.97 3.63 10.30
C LEU A 93 1.40 4.37 9.08
N ARG A 94 0.26 5.06 9.25
CA ARG A 94 -0.38 5.86 8.19
C ARG A 94 0.56 6.94 7.63
N LEU A 95 1.21 7.70 8.51
CA LEU A 95 2.12 8.78 8.12
C LEU A 95 3.41 8.25 7.45
N ARG A 96 3.98 7.17 7.98
CA ARG A 96 5.19 6.53 7.41
C ARG A 96 4.92 5.87 6.06
N ALA A 97 3.74 5.27 5.88
CA ALA A 97 3.30 4.73 4.60
C ALA A 97 3.14 5.84 3.55
N ALA A 98 2.45 6.93 3.90
CA ALA A 98 2.29 8.10 3.04
C ALA A 98 3.62 8.74 2.64
N HIS A 99 4.56 8.87 3.59
CA HIS A 99 5.91 9.37 3.33
C HIS A 99 6.65 8.52 2.29
N ALA A 100 6.59 7.19 2.43
CA ALA A 100 7.32 6.27 1.56
C ALA A 100 6.88 6.30 0.09
N VAL A 101 5.68 6.82 -0.19
CA VAL A 101 5.14 6.94 -1.56
C VAL A 101 4.88 8.38 -1.98
N ALA A 102 5.29 9.36 -1.16
CA ALA A 102 5.05 10.79 -1.37
C ALA A 102 3.56 11.14 -1.63
N ASP A 103 2.63 10.41 -1.01
CA ASP A 103 1.19 10.60 -1.18
C ASP A 103 0.51 10.79 0.19
N PRO A 104 0.25 12.04 0.61
CA PRO A 104 -0.41 12.33 1.87
C PRO A 104 -1.83 11.75 1.99
N PHE A 105 -2.50 11.49 0.86
CA PHE A 105 -3.86 10.98 0.85
C PHE A 105 -3.92 9.53 1.36
N VAL A 106 -2.86 8.74 1.15
CA VAL A 106 -2.71 7.39 1.71
C VAL A 106 -2.97 7.36 3.21
N ALA A 107 -2.50 8.37 3.96
CA ALA A 107 -2.66 8.42 5.40
C ALA A 107 -4.13 8.43 5.83
N ARG A 108 -5.05 8.96 5.01
CA ARG A 108 -6.49 9.00 5.32
C ARG A 108 -7.23 7.72 4.99
N ILE A 109 -6.87 7.07 3.89
CA ILE A 109 -7.66 5.97 3.34
C ILE A 109 -7.20 4.59 3.80
N MET A 110 -6.02 4.48 4.40
CA MET A 110 -5.52 3.21 4.94
C MET A 110 -6.49 2.59 5.93
N ARG A 111 -6.70 1.28 5.78
CA ARG A 111 -7.56 0.45 6.61
C ARG A 111 -6.73 -0.62 7.29
N MET A 112 -7.08 -0.95 8.52
CA MET A 112 -6.48 -2.05 9.27
C MET A 112 -7.54 -2.72 10.13
N SER A 113 -7.36 -4.00 10.43
CA SER A 113 -8.15 -4.68 11.46
C SER A 113 -7.83 -4.09 12.83
N GLY A 114 -8.79 -4.14 13.76
CA GLY A 114 -8.63 -3.52 15.08
C GLY A 114 -7.49 -4.11 15.92
N ASP A 115 -7.10 -5.35 15.65
CA ASP A 115 -6.02 -6.09 16.31
C ASP A 115 -4.67 -6.01 15.58
N PHE A 116 -4.61 -5.32 14.42
CA PHE A 116 -3.44 -5.38 13.53
C PHE A 116 -2.16 -4.95 14.21
N VAL A 117 -2.14 -3.76 14.82
CA VAL A 117 -0.92 -3.20 15.42
C VAL A 117 -0.40 -4.12 16.52
N GLU A 118 -1.27 -4.55 17.43
CA GLU A 118 -0.91 -5.39 18.56
C GLU A 118 -0.31 -6.73 18.08
N ARG A 119 -1.00 -7.42 17.18
CA ARG A 119 -0.56 -8.72 16.66
C ARG A 119 0.71 -8.60 15.82
N ALA A 120 0.82 -7.57 14.98
CA ALA A 120 2.01 -7.36 14.16
C ALA A 120 3.26 -7.09 15.01
N VAL A 121 3.14 -6.21 16.02
CA VAL A 121 4.25 -5.91 16.94
C VAL A 121 4.60 -7.14 17.77
N SER A 122 3.60 -7.87 18.27
CA SER A 122 3.84 -9.12 19.02
C SER A 122 4.54 -10.17 18.17
N ALA A 123 4.12 -10.36 16.91
CA ALA A 123 4.75 -11.31 16.00
C ALA A 123 6.24 -10.98 15.76
N VAL A 124 6.58 -9.69 15.58
CA VAL A 124 7.98 -9.27 15.42
C VAL A 124 8.77 -9.46 16.72
N ARG A 125 8.18 -9.12 17.89
CA ARG A 125 8.83 -9.30 19.20
C ARG A 125 9.18 -10.76 19.49
N SER A 126 8.26 -11.67 19.18
CA SER A 126 8.42 -13.11 19.38
C SER A 126 9.33 -13.79 18.36
N GLY A 127 9.71 -13.09 17.29
CA GLY A 127 10.54 -13.64 16.21
C GLY A 127 9.76 -14.59 15.30
N CYS A 128 9.11 -14.02 14.29
CA CYS A 128 8.30 -14.76 13.33
C CYS A 128 9.02 -14.97 11.99
N ASP A 129 8.46 -15.87 11.17
CA ASP A 129 8.77 -15.97 9.76
C ASP A 129 7.95 -14.93 8.99
N ILE A 130 8.64 -14.08 8.22
CA ILE A 130 8.06 -13.01 7.41
C ILE A 130 8.23 -13.37 5.94
N VAL A 131 7.12 -13.45 5.20
CA VAL A 131 7.10 -13.84 3.79
C VAL A 131 6.77 -12.62 2.94
N PHE A 132 7.63 -12.35 1.95
CA PHE A 132 7.45 -11.26 0.99
C PHE A 132 7.05 -11.79 -0.38
N ASP A 133 6.18 -11.04 -1.07
CA ASP A 133 5.79 -11.34 -2.45
C ASP A 133 6.84 -10.94 -3.50
N SER A 134 7.78 -10.09 -3.10
CA SER A 134 8.76 -9.46 -3.97
C SER A 134 10.09 -9.22 -3.25
N ALA A 135 11.20 -9.45 -3.96
CA ALA A 135 12.53 -9.15 -3.46
C ALA A 135 12.72 -7.66 -3.13
N MET A 136 12.04 -6.77 -3.87
CA MET A 136 12.05 -5.33 -3.60
C MET A 136 11.48 -4.97 -2.22
N ALA A 137 10.38 -5.60 -1.82
CA ALA A 137 9.78 -5.36 -0.50
C ALA A 137 10.68 -5.87 0.64
N MET A 138 11.31 -7.03 0.44
CA MET A 138 12.27 -7.56 1.40
C MET A 138 13.53 -6.68 1.52
N ALA A 139 14.08 -6.21 0.39
CA ALA A 139 15.30 -5.40 0.37
C ALA A 139 15.13 -4.03 1.06
N GLY A 140 13.91 -3.51 1.13
CA GLY A 140 13.60 -2.25 1.81
C GLY A 140 13.58 -2.33 3.34
N VAL A 141 13.81 -3.50 3.94
CA VAL A 141 13.78 -3.68 5.40
C VAL A 141 15.12 -3.31 6.03
N TYR A 142 15.10 -2.33 6.94
CA TYR A 142 16.27 -1.85 7.69
C TYR A 142 16.07 -1.88 9.21
N SER A 143 14.83 -2.10 9.68
CA SER A 143 14.52 -2.03 11.09
C SER A 143 15.23 -3.13 11.88
N SER A 144 16.06 -2.73 12.85
CA SER A 144 16.81 -3.69 13.67
C SER A 144 15.92 -4.63 14.49
N GLY A 145 14.70 -4.20 14.85
CA GLY A 145 13.73 -5.06 15.53
C GLY A 145 13.27 -6.23 14.66
N VAL A 146 13.14 -6.02 13.33
CA VAL A 146 12.87 -7.10 12.38
C VAL A 146 14.13 -7.92 12.13
N LEU A 147 15.22 -7.27 11.73
CA LEU A 147 16.43 -7.95 11.26
C LEU A 147 17.11 -8.84 12.31
N LYS A 148 16.96 -8.53 13.60
CA LYS A 148 17.56 -9.31 14.70
C LYS A 148 16.66 -10.42 15.22
N ARG A 149 15.36 -10.39 14.95
CA ARG A 149 14.36 -11.27 15.59
C ARG A 149 13.68 -12.21 14.61
N CYS A 150 13.45 -11.75 13.37
CA CYS A 150 12.61 -12.44 12.39
C CYS A 150 13.45 -13.08 11.29
N ARG A 151 12.89 -14.11 10.65
CA ARG A 151 13.45 -14.72 9.43
C ARG A 151 12.65 -14.23 8.24
N MET A 152 13.33 -13.73 7.20
CA MET A 152 12.68 -13.15 6.04
C MET A 152 12.81 -14.08 4.83
N HIS A 153 11.70 -14.32 4.13
CA HIS A 153 11.61 -15.27 3.00
C HIS A 153 10.97 -14.62 1.78
N CYS A 154 11.46 -14.95 0.58
CA CYS A 154 10.88 -14.50 -0.69
C CYS A 154 11.07 -15.60 -1.72
N TYR A 155 9.98 -16.22 -2.14
CA TYR A 155 10.03 -17.42 -2.98
C TYR A 155 9.85 -17.14 -4.48
N VAL A 156 9.62 -15.88 -4.88
CA VAL A 156 9.27 -15.51 -6.27
C VAL A 156 10.34 -15.85 -7.30
N HIS A 157 11.58 -16.02 -6.87
CA HIS A 157 12.73 -16.38 -7.71
C HIS A 157 13.15 -17.85 -7.58
N GLU A 158 12.50 -18.61 -6.70
CA GLU A 158 12.82 -20.03 -6.56
C GLU A 158 12.38 -20.82 -7.80
N PRO A 159 13.18 -21.79 -8.27
CA PRO A 159 12.82 -22.65 -9.39
C PRO A 159 11.45 -23.33 -9.20
N GLU A 160 11.16 -23.79 -7.99
CA GLU A 160 9.90 -24.46 -7.65
C GLU A 160 8.67 -23.55 -7.83
N ALA A 161 8.79 -22.25 -7.51
CA ALA A 161 7.70 -21.30 -7.74
C ALA A 161 7.47 -21.07 -9.24
N ARG A 162 8.54 -21.10 -10.05
CA ARG A 162 8.44 -21.02 -11.50
C ARG A 162 7.77 -22.27 -12.09
N GLU A 163 8.22 -23.45 -11.71
CA GLU A 163 7.67 -24.73 -12.17
C GLU A 163 6.18 -24.85 -11.81
N THR A 164 5.82 -24.48 -10.58
CA THR A 164 4.42 -24.47 -10.12
C THR A 164 3.57 -23.48 -10.91
N ALA A 165 4.09 -22.27 -11.17
CA ALA A 165 3.39 -21.27 -11.98
C ALA A 165 3.11 -21.75 -13.41
N GLU A 166 4.11 -22.37 -14.05
CA GLU A 166 3.97 -22.93 -15.41
C GLU A 166 3.00 -24.11 -15.44
N ARG A 167 3.13 -25.04 -14.49
CA ARG A 167 2.26 -26.24 -14.38
C ARG A 167 0.79 -25.89 -14.16
N GLU A 168 0.52 -24.86 -13.35
CA GLU A 168 -0.83 -24.56 -12.85
C GLU A 168 -1.46 -23.33 -13.50
N GLY A 169 -0.76 -22.68 -14.45
CA GLY A 169 -1.27 -21.52 -15.17
C GLY A 169 -1.50 -20.29 -14.29
N ILE A 170 -0.74 -20.16 -13.20
CA ILE A 170 -0.82 -19.02 -12.27
C ILE A 170 0.43 -18.14 -12.36
N THR A 171 0.37 -16.94 -11.80
CA THR A 171 1.57 -16.08 -11.74
C THR A 171 2.62 -16.64 -10.78
N ARG A 172 3.89 -16.37 -11.06
CA ARG A 172 5.01 -16.74 -10.16
C ARG A 172 4.83 -16.23 -8.72
N SER A 173 4.31 -15.03 -8.53
CA SER A 173 4.06 -14.49 -7.19
C SER A 173 2.93 -15.23 -6.45
N ALA A 174 1.92 -15.72 -7.16
CA ALA A 174 0.89 -16.59 -6.57
C ALA A 174 1.47 -17.96 -6.19
N ALA A 175 2.24 -18.59 -7.09
CA ALA A 175 2.92 -19.85 -6.80
C ALA A 175 3.89 -19.75 -5.61
N ALA A 176 4.62 -18.63 -5.51
CA ALA A 176 5.50 -18.35 -4.38
C ALA A 176 4.76 -18.27 -3.03
N VAL A 177 3.53 -17.73 -3.03
CA VAL A 177 2.68 -17.71 -1.83
C VAL A 177 2.21 -19.10 -1.44
N ARG A 178 1.84 -19.97 -2.41
CA ARG A 178 1.51 -21.38 -2.11
C ARG A 178 2.68 -22.08 -1.41
N LEU A 179 3.87 -21.96 -2.00
CA LEU A 179 5.07 -22.55 -1.42
C LEU A 179 5.37 -22.01 -0.01
N ALA A 180 5.13 -20.71 0.20
CA ALA A 180 5.30 -20.10 1.51
C ALA A 180 4.30 -20.63 2.54
N LEU A 181 3.03 -20.82 2.18
CA LEU A 181 1.99 -21.35 3.07
C LEU A 181 2.27 -22.80 3.50
N GLU A 182 2.83 -23.60 2.59
CA GLU A 182 3.26 -24.97 2.90
C GLU A 182 4.42 -24.99 3.90
N ARG A 183 5.36 -24.05 3.78
CA ARG A 183 6.59 -24.00 4.59
C ARG A 183 6.41 -23.23 5.90
N HIS A 184 5.53 -22.24 5.93
CA HIS A 184 5.38 -21.28 7.02
C HIS A 184 3.90 -20.99 7.31
N ARG A 185 3.22 -21.94 7.95
CA ARG A 185 1.84 -21.73 8.41
C ARG A 185 1.79 -20.60 9.44
N GLY A 186 0.83 -19.69 9.27
CA GLY A 186 0.65 -18.53 10.16
C GLY A 186 1.75 -17.46 10.08
N ALA A 187 2.54 -17.43 8.99
CA ALA A 187 3.58 -16.42 8.79
C ALA A 187 3.02 -14.99 8.73
N PHE A 188 3.92 -14.02 8.92
CA PHE A 188 3.62 -12.62 8.64
C PHE A 188 3.83 -12.34 7.14
N PHE A 189 2.76 -12.16 6.38
CA PHE A 189 2.82 -11.86 4.95
C PHE A 189 2.94 -10.37 4.67
N VAL A 190 3.86 -10.02 3.77
CA VAL A 190 4.13 -8.66 3.30
C VAL A 190 4.02 -8.64 1.78
N ILE A 191 2.85 -8.24 1.30
CA ILE A 191 2.48 -8.24 -0.12
C ILE A 191 2.43 -6.80 -0.62
N GLY A 192 3.50 -6.36 -1.29
CA GLY A 192 3.65 -4.99 -1.76
C GLY A 192 3.47 -4.80 -3.26
N ASN A 193 3.54 -5.87 -4.05
CA ASN A 193 3.62 -5.78 -5.51
C ASN A 193 2.45 -6.48 -6.21
N ALA A 194 2.24 -7.77 -5.96
CA ALA A 194 1.40 -8.62 -6.80
C ALA A 194 -0.02 -8.80 -6.23
N PRO A 195 -1.08 -8.29 -6.88
CA PRO A 195 -2.45 -8.57 -6.48
C PRO A 195 -2.79 -10.06 -6.50
N THR A 196 -2.20 -10.80 -7.45
CA THR A 196 -2.38 -12.24 -7.57
C THR A 196 -1.79 -13.00 -6.38
N ALA A 197 -0.69 -12.54 -5.80
CA ALA A 197 -0.13 -13.12 -4.57
C ALA A 197 -1.08 -12.93 -3.39
N LEU A 198 -1.66 -11.73 -3.25
CA LEU A 198 -2.64 -11.46 -2.20
C LEU A 198 -3.90 -12.30 -2.38
N MET A 199 -4.45 -12.36 -3.60
CA MET A 199 -5.62 -13.21 -3.88
C MET A 199 -5.33 -14.68 -3.61
N GLU A 200 -4.13 -15.15 -3.95
CA GLU A 200 -3.73 -16.52 -3.67
C GLU A 200 -3.71 -16.80 -2.17
N LEU A 201 -3.09 -15.92 -1.38
CA LEU A 201 -3.08 -16.02 0.09
C LEU A 201 -4.50 -16.16 0.67
N LEU A 202 -5.45 -15.38 0.16
CA LEU A 202 -6.83 -15.36 0.65
C LEU A 202 -7.65 -16.60 0.28
N ARG A 203 -7.20 -17.42 -0.68
CA ARG A 203 -7.91 -18.63 -1.11
C ARG A 203 -7.61 -19.84 -0.22
N HIS A 204 -6.54 -19.80 0.58
CA HIS A 204 -6.06 -20.93 1.36
C HIS A 204 -6.36 -20.73 2.86
N GLY A 205 -6.98 -21.73 3.47
CA GLY A 205 -7.39 -21.69 4.88
C GLY A 205 -6.22 -21.66 5.87
N GLU A 206 -5.03 -22.08 5.43
CA GLU A 206 -3.77 -21.99 6.19
C GLU A 206 -3.37 -20.56 6.56
N ALA A 207 -3.96 -19.56 5.91
CA ALA A 207 -3.70 -18.16 6.20
C ALA A 207 -4.48 -17.62 7.41
N SER A 208 -5.37 -18.41 8.03
CA SER A 208 -6.29 -17.96 9.08
C SER A 208 -5.63 -17.27 10.30
N ASP A 209 -4.42 -17.69 10.67
CA ASP A 209 -3.67 -17.09 11.78
C ASP A 209 -2.65 -16.02 11.35
N SER A 210 -2.53 -15.77 10.04
CA SER A 210 -1.53 -14.88 9.47
C SER A 210 -1.81 -13.40 9.76
N VAL A 211 -0.75 -12.64 9.98
CA VAL A 211 -0.78 -11.17 9.95
C VAL A 211 -0.40 -10.73 8.54
N VAL A 212 -1.13 -9.77 7.95
CA VAL A 212 -0.96 -9.40 6.54
C VAL A 212 -0.79 -7.89 6.35
N ILE A 213 0.34 -7.46 5.79
CA ILE A 213 0.46 -6.17 5.12
C ILE A 213 0.14 -6.41 3.64
N GLY A 214 -1.09 -6.09 3.24
CA GLY A 214 -1.58 -6.30 1.88
C GLY A 214 -1.75 -4.99 1.15
N VAL A 215 -0.67 -4.48 0.56
CA VAL A 215 -0.66 -3.21 -0.18
C VAL A 215 -0.13 -3.38 -1.62
N PRO A 216 -0.57 -4.39 -2.39
CA PRO A 216 -0.16 -4.49 -3.79
C PRO A 216 -0.57 -3.22 -4.56
N ILE A 217 0.34 -2.72 -5.38
CA ILE A 217 0.11 -1.60 -6.30
C ILE A 217 -0.45 -2.12 -7.63
N GLY A 218 -1.22 -1.29 -8.32
CA GLY A 218 -1.52 -1.53 -9.73
C GLY A 218 -2.94 -1.15 -10.12
N PHE A 219 -3.16 -1.03 -11.42
CA PHE A 219 -4.46 -0.70 -12.00
C PHE A 219 -5.33 -1.91 -12.30
N VAL A 220 -4.76 -3.11 -12.28
CA VAL A 220 -5.47 -4.38 -12.56
C VAL A 220 -5.44 -5.26 -11.32
N GLY A 221 -6.61 -5.59 -10.77
CA GLY A 221 -6.78 -6.54 -9.68
C GLY A 221 -6.39 -6.04 -8.27
N ALA A 222 -5.59 -4.98 -8.14
CA ALA A 222 -5.09 -4.50 -6.84
C ALA A 222 -6.22 -4.05 -5.90
N ALA A 223 -7.16 -3.25 -6.42
CA ALA A 223 -8.30 -2.77 -5.64
C ALA A 223 -9.15 -3.95 -5.14
N GLN A 224 -9.49 -4.87 -6.04
CA GLN A 224 -10.31 -6.05 -5.73
C GLN A 224 -9.63 -6.95 -4.69
N ALA A 225 -8.31 -7.17 -4.82
CA ALA A 225 -7.56 -8.02 -3.90
C ALA A 225 -7.51 -7.43 -2.47
N LYS A 226 -7.33 -6.11 -2.37
CA LYS A 226 -7.28 -5.41 -1.08
C LYS A 226 -8.65 -5.30 -0.42
N ASP A 227 -9.70 -5.14 -1.23
CA ASP A 227 -11.08 -5.20 -0.76
C ASP A 227 -11.46 -6.61 -0.27
N ALA A 228 -10.98 -7.66 -0.95
CA ALA A 228 -11.13 -9.03 -0.49
C ALA A 228 -10.40 -9.27 0.84
N LEU A 229 -9.16 -8.77 0.98
CA LEU A 229 -8.42 -8.83 2.24
C LEU A 229 -9.20 -8.15 3.37
N ALA A 230 -9.75 -6.97 3.13
CA ALA A 230 -10.51 -6.24 4.14
C ALA A 230 -11.79 -6.97 4.61
N ARG A 231 -12.31 -7.91 3.81
CA ARG A 231 -13.48 -8.75 4.15
C ARG A 231 -13.12 -10.17 4.59
N SER A 232 -11.84 -10.51 4.63
CA SER A 232 -11.38 -11.90 4.85
C SER A 232 -11.48 -12.36 6.30
N GLY A 233 -11.55 -11.43 7.26
CA GLY A 233 -11.46 -11.73 8.70
C GLY A 233 -10.03 -11.92 9.22
N LEU A 234 -9.01 -11.84 8.36
CA LEU A 234 -7.61 -11.88 8.78
C LEU A 234 -7.20 -10.63 9.56
N THR A 235 -6.10 -10.72 10.30
CA THR A 235 -5.42 -9.56 10.85
C THR A 235 -4.67 -8.85 9.73
N TYR A 236 -5.08 -7.63 9.37
CA TYR A 236 -4.57 -7.00 8.15
C TYR A 236 -4.33 -5.49 8.27
N LEU A 237 -3.48 -4.99 7.38
CA LEU A 237 -3.38 -3.59 6.99
C LEU A 237 -3.33 -3.47 5.46
N THR A 238 -4.12 -2.55 4.91
CA THR A 238 -4.22 -2.31 3.48
C THR A 238 -4.48 -0.82 3.16
N VAL A 239 -4.43 -0.48 1.88
CA VAL A 239 -4.83 0.82 1.33
C VAL A 239 -5.81 0.57 0.17
N PRO A 240 -7.06 1.05 0.21
CA PRO A 240 -8.02 0.83 -0.88
C PRO A 240 -7.54 1.38 -2.24
N GLY A 241 -8.14 0.91 -3.34
CA GLY A 241 -7.86 1.40 -4.70
C GLY A 241 -6.57 0.86 -5.33
N HIS A 242 -5.88 1.65 -6.16
CA HIS A 242 -4.68 1.21 -6.90
C HIS A 242 -3.34 1.48 -6.20
N ARG A 243 -3.35 2.31 -5.14
CA ARG A 243 -2.16 2.73 -4.38
C ARG A 243 -1.52 1.55 -3.65
N GLY A 244 -0.23 1.62 -3.36
CA GLY A 244 0.45 0.54 -2.68
C GLY A 244 1.94 0.56 -3.00
N GLY A 245 2.53 -0.63 -3.06
CA GLY A 245 3.90 -0.80 -3.55
C GLY A 245 4.81 -1.36 -2.48
N SER A 246 5.91 -1.97 -2.93
CA SER A 246 6.96 -2.45 -2.03
C SER A 246 7.52 -1.36 -1.10
N PRO A 247 7.74 -0.09 -1.52
CA PRO A 247 8.20 0.95 -0.59
C PRO A 247 7.23 1.19 0.57
N MET A 248 5.93 1.17 0.29
CA MET A 248 4.89 1.29 1.32
C MET A 248 4.93 0.08 2.26
N ALA A 249 4.96 -1.13 1.70
CA ALA A 249 4.99 -2.37 2.46
C ALA A 249 6.20 -2.44 3.40
N SER A 250 7.40 -2.15 2.90
CA SER A 250 8.63 -2.11 3.69
C SER A 250 8.59 -1.02 4.75
N SER A 251 8.07 0.17 4.44
CA SER A 251 7.95 1.27 5.40
C SER A 251 7.04 0.90 6.58
N ILE A 252 5.91 0.26 6.30
CA ILE A 252 4.98 -0.24 7.33
C ILE A 252 5.69 -1.26 8.23
N LEU A 253 6.34 -2.27 7.64
CA LEU A 253 7.06 -3.29 8.40
C LEU A 253 8.21 -2.70 9.22
N ASN A 254 9.00 -1.78 8.66
CA ASN A 254 10.08 -1.11 9.37
C ASN A 254 9.56 -0.33 10.59
N THR A 255 8.43 0.33 10.42
CA THR A 255 7.77 1.08 11.50
C THR A 255 7.30 0.14 12.60
N ILE A 256 6.66 -1.00 12.26
CA ILE A 256 6.31 -2.06 13.22
C ILE A 256 7.54 -2.56 13.97
N GLY A 257 8.63 -2.81 13.25
CA GLY A 257 9.90 -3.24 13.85
C GLY A 257 10.52 -2.22 14.80
N GLY A 258 10.27 -0.92 14.59
CA GLY A 258 10.68 0.13 15.53
C GLY A 258 9.85 0.17 16.81
N MET A 259 8.64 -0.42 16.80
CA MET A 259 7.78 -0.54 17.98
C MET A 259 8.03 -1.85 18.75
N ALA A 260 8.67 -2.84 18.11
CA ALA A 260 8.87 -4.20 18.63
C ALA A 260 10.09 -4.30 19.54
#